data_AF-A0A8C1YL33-F1
#
_entry.id   AF-A0A8C1YL33-F1
#
_cell.length_a   1.000
_cell.length_b   1.000
_cell.length_c   1.000
_cell.angle_alpha   90.00
_cell.angle_beta   90.00
_cell.angle_gamma   90.00
#
_symmetry.space_group_name_H-M   'P 1'
#
loop_
_entity.id
_entity.type
_entity.pdbx_description
1 polymer ?
#
loop_
_entity_poly.entity_id
_entity_poly.type
_entity_poly.pdbx_seq_one_letter_code
_entity_poly.pdbx_strand_id
1 'polypeptide(L)'
;MEGDPVTLHNDLHKTMDDDMIQWMFGYKSIAKICVTDGRSTVNYVLDGRFRDRLKLDNQTGSLTITDITTEHAGVYQRQTNHVIKSFILTVYSELDIGPITFIFQYTILQIKHLYHRMTNYLIYDK
;
A
#
# COMPACT_ATOMS: atom_id res chain seq x y z
N MET A 1 5.68 3.81 -10.78
CA MET A 1 6.26 2.65 -11.47
C MET A 1 7.29 1.99 -10.55
N GLU A 2 7.82 0.84 -10.91
CA GLU A 2 9.02 0.30 -10.26
C GLU A 2 10.15 1.34 -10.31
N GLY A 3 10.94 1.42 -9.24
CA GLY A 3 11.95 2.45 -9.03
C GLY A 3 11.40 3.73 -8.41
N ASP A 4 10.13 4.08 -8.60
CA ASP A 4 9.58 5.34 -8.08
C ASP A 4 9.32 5.27 -6.57
N PRO A 5 9.48 6.38 -5.84
CA PRO A 5 9.00 6.46 -4.47
C PRO A 5 7.47 6.48 -4.42
N VAL A 6 6.90 5.86 -3.41
CA VAL A 6 5.46 5.96 -3.10
C VAL A 6 5.24 6.37 -1.66
N THR A 7 4.26 7.24 -1.44
CA THR A 7 3.87 7.71 -0.11
C THR A 7 2.47 7.22 0.23
N LEU A 8 2.37 6.45 1.30
CA LEU A 8 1.10 6.07 1.90
C LEU A 8 0.71 7.15 2.91
N HIS A 9 -0.18 8.03 2.48
CA HIS A 9 -0.58 9.18 3.28
C HIS A 9 -1.36 8.76 4.52
N ASN A 10 -1.00 9.39 5.63
CA ASN A 10 -1.83 9.39 6.82
C ASN A 10 -2.90 10.48 6.68
N ASP A 11 -4.10 10.13 6.25
CA ASP A 11 -5.23 11.08 6.09
C ASP A 11 -5.81 11.61 7.42
N LEU A 12 -5.05 11.51 8.52
CA LEU A 12 -5.47 12.07 9.79
C LEU A 12 -5.25 13.58 9.76
N HIS A 13 -6.34 14.34 9.75
CA HIS A 13 -6.33 15.80 9.95
C HIS A 13 -5.89 16.22 11.36
N LYS A 14 -5.67 15.26 12.26
CA LYS A 14 -5.35 15.48 13.67
C LYS A 14 -3.85 15.25 13.91
N THR A 15 -3.21 16.18 14.60
CA THR A 15 -1.85 16.07 15.13
C THR A 15 -1.72 14.75 15.91
N MET A 16 -0.56 14.08 15.83
CA MET A 16 -0.25 12.81 16.54
C MET A 16 -0.20 12.90 18.08
N ASP A 17 -0.94 13.83 18.66
CA ASP A 17 -0.89 14.09 20.10
C ASP A 17 -1.42 12.85 20.84
N ASP A 18 -0.53 12.19 21.56
CA ASP A 18 -0.75 10.94 22.31
C ASP A 18 -1.13 9.70 21.47
N ASP A 19 -0.67 9.66 20.21
CA ASP A 19 -0.96 8.57 19.29
C ASP A 19 0.25 7.70 18.93
N MET A 20 -0.03 6.40 18.84
CA MET A 20 0.86 5.41 18.25
C MET A 20 0.39 5.12 16.84
N ILE A 21 1.29 5.18 15.85
CA ILE A 21 1.03 4.72 14.48
C ILE A 21 1.97 3.58 14.17
N GLN A 22 1.41 2.45 13.76
CA GLN A 22 2.16 1.28 13.34
C GLN A 22 1.83 0.95 11.89
N TRP A 23 2.88 0.79 11.08
CA TRP A 23 2.78 0.32 9.72
C TRP A 23 3.11 -1.17 9.66
N MET A 24 2.21 -1.90 9.00
CA MET A 24 2.29 -3.33 8.76
C MET A 24 2.33 -3.61 7.27
N PHE A 25 3.09 -4.62 6.87
CA PHE A 25 3.02 -5.24 5.56
C PHE A 25 2.57 -6.70 5.73
N GLY A 26 1.37 -7.01 5.26
CA GLY A 26 0.67 -8.22 5.68
C GLY A 26 0.53 -8.26 7.21
N TYR A 27 1.07 -9.31 7.84
CA TYR A 27 1.08 -9.48 9.30
C TYR A 27 2.37 -8.99 9.97
N LYS A 28 3.35 -8.51 9.21
CA LYS A 28 4.66 -8.09 9.73
C LYS A 28 4.67 -6.59 9.98
N SER A 29 5.13 -6.17 11.16
CA SER A 29 5.42 -4.76 11.41
C SER A 29 6.66 -4.37 10.62
N ILE A 30 6.61 -3.20 9.98
CA ILE A 30 7.73 -2.67 9.19
C ILE A 30 8.23 -1.34 9.74
N ALA A 31 7.34 -0.55 10.34
CA ALA A 31 7.70 0.72 10.95
C ALA A 31 6.68 1.11 12.03
N LYS A 32 7.12 1.86 13.03
CA LYS A 32 6.30 2.33 14.13
C LYS A 32 6.76 3.71 14.56
N ILE A 33 5.81 4.59 14.81
CA ILE A 33 6.04 5.88 15.47
C ILE A 33 5.20 5.95 16.74
N CYS A 34 5.84 6.37 17.81
CA CYS A 34 5.18 6.67 19.08
C CYS A 34 5.44 8.14 19.41
N VAL A 35 4.40 8.87 19.78
CA VAL A 35 4.53 10.20 20.39
C VAL A 35 4.31 10.07 21.88
N THR A 36 5.26 10.57 22.67
CA THR A 36 5.17 10.58 24.13
C THR A 36 5.75 11.89 24.63
N ASP A 37 5.00 12.61 25.47
CA ASP A 37 5.38 13.93 26.00
C ASP A 37 5.82 14.92 24.90
N GLY A 38 5.14 14.91 23.75
CA GLY A 38 5.45 15.75 22.60
C GLY A 38 6.72 15.38 21.82
N ARG A 39 7.38 14.26 22.15
CA ARG A 39 8.52 13.72 21.39
C ARG A 39 8.12 12.50 20.58
N SER A 40 8.48 12.49 19.30
CA SER A 40 8.27 11.35 18.41
C SER A 40 9.50 10.43 18.37
N THR A 41 9.26 9.13 18.53
CA THR A 41 10.28 8.08 18.35
C THR A 41 9.89 7.19 17.19
N VAL A 42 10.81 6.97 16.26
CA VAL A 42 10.60 6.12 15.07
C VAL A 42 11.42 4.84 15.20
N ASN A 43 10.75 3.70 15.02
CA ASN A 43 11.37 2.38 15.01
C ASN A 43 11.08 1.68 13.68
N TYR A 44 12.10 1.15 13.03
CA TYR A 44 11.95 0.33 11.84
C TYR A 44 12.20 -1.14 12.18
N VAL A 45 11.30 -2.00 11.75
CA VAL A 45 11.49 -3.44 11.78
C VAL A 45 11.87 -3.84 10.37
N LEU A 46 13.18 -3.86 10.14
CA LEU A 46 13.74 -4.08 8.81
C LEU A 46 13.70 -5.58 8.50
N ASP A 47 12.60 -6.02 7.89
CA ASP A 47 12.66 -7.17 6.97
C ASP A 47 13.66 -6.79 5.86
N GLY A 48 14.56 -7.71 5.46
CA GLY A 48 15.63 -7.44 4.50
C GLY A 48 15.12 -6.81 3.19
N ARG A 49 13.87 -7.10 2.83
CA ARG A 49 13.13 -6.47 1.72
C ARG A 49 13.11 -4.94 1.77
N PHE A 50 12.93 -4.38 2.95
CA PHE A 50 12.69 -2.95 3.18
C PHE A 50 13.94 -2.21 3.67
N ARG A 51 15.08 -2.89 3.69
CA ARG A 51 16.35 -2.33 4.15
C ARG A 51 16.66 -1.04 3.38
N ASP A 52 16.91 0.03 4.13
CA ASP A 52 17.25 1.36 3.64
C ASP A 52 16.19 2.05 2.75
N ARG A 53 14.98 1.48 2.62
CA ARG A 53 13.92 1.95 1.71
C ARG A 53 12.77 2.69 2.39
N LEU A 54 12.59 2.50 3.70
CA LEU A 54 11.48 3.10 4.45
C LEU A 54 11.85 4.46 5.04
N LYS A 55 10.95 5.43 4.88
CA LYS A 55 11.02 6.73 5.55
C LYS A 55 9.66 7.08 6.15
N LEU A 56 9.62 7.29 7.47
CA LEU A 56 8.45 7.82 8.17
C LEU A 56 8.57 9.32 8.33
N ASP A 57 7.52 10.03 7.93
CA ASP A 57 7.31 11.42 8.32
C ASP A 57 6.86 11.46 9.79
N ASN A 58 7.62 12.13 10.64
CA ASN A 58 7.37 12.17 12.08
C ASN A 58 6.29 13.19 12.50
N GLN A 59 5.86 14.06 11.59
CA GLN A 59 4.79 15.03 11.80
C GLN A 59 3.46 14.44 11.34
N THR A 60 3.44 13.85 10.14
CA THR A 60 2.20 13.32 9.54
C THR A 60 2.01 11.84 9.78
N GLY A 61 3.06 11.04 9.90
CA GLY A 61 2.99 9.57 10.06
C GLY A 61 2.80 8.83 8.76
N SER A 62 2.93 9.55 7.65
CA SER A 62 2.92 8.99 6.31
C SER A 62 4.18 8.14 6.11
N LEU A 63 3.99 6.97 5.50
CA LEU A 63 5.09 6.07 5.17
C LEU A 63 5.49 6.28 3.72
N THR A 64 6.75 6.64 3.48
CA THR A 64 7.34 6.65 2.15
C THR A 64 8.19 5.39 1.96
N ILE A 65 7.99 4.72 0.84
CA ILE A 65 8.81 3.59 0.40
C ILE A 65 9.54 4.06 -0.85
N THR A 66 10.87 4.07 -0.79
CA THR A 66 11.75 4.46 -1.89
C THR A 66 12.21 3.24 -2.67
N ASP A 67 12.60 3.44 -3.93
CA ASP A 67 13.08 2.39 -4.83
C ASP A 67 12.18 1.15 -4.82
N ILE A 68 10.87 1.36 -5.03
CA ILE A 68 9.89 0.27 -4.96
C ILE A 68 10.14 -0.73 -6.09
N THR A 69 9.75 -1.97 -5.85
CA THR A 69 9.88 -3.10 -6.78
C THR A 69 8.62 -3.94 -6.65
N THR A 70 8.42 -4.88 -7.58
CA THR A 70 7.26 -5.80 -7.53
C THR A 70 7.18 -6.59 -6.22
N GLU A 71 8.30 -6.83 -5.51
CA GLU A 71 8.33 -7.49 -4.20
C GLU A 71 7.70 -6.66 -3.07
N HIS A 72 7.61 -5.34 -3.24
CA HIS A 72 6.97 -4.45 -2.27
C HIS A 72 5.46 -4.32 -2.51
N ALA A 73 4.94 -4.88 -3.60
CA ALA A 73 3.50 -4.91 -3.84
C ALA A 73 2.80 -5.77 -2.79
N GLY A 74 1.60 -5.35 -2.38
CA GLY A 74 0.82 -6.07 -1.38
C GLY A 74 -0.03 -5.17 -0.51
N VAL A 75 -0.54 -5.76 0.58
CA VAL A 75 -1.41 -5.08 1.53
C VAL A 75 -0.57 -4.46 2.64
N TYR A 76 -0.71 -3.15 2.78
CA TYR A 76 -0.18 -2.38 3.89
C TYR A 76 -1.33 -2.03 4.83
N GLN A 77 -1.06 -2.01 6.12
CA GLN A 77 -2.02 -1.54 7.11
C GLN A 77 -1.37 -0.51 8.02
N ARG A 78 -2.04 0.62 8.16
CA ARG A 78 -1.75 1.62 9.19
C ARG A 78 -2.68 1.38 10.36
N GLN A 79 -2.13 1.01 11.50
CA GLN A 79 -2.86 0.84 12.75
C GLN A 79 -2.58 2.03 13.66
N THR A 80 -3.64 2.63 14.19
CA THR A 80 -3.56 3.59 15.30
C THR A 80 -4.36 3.07 16.48
N ASN A 81 -4.34 3.79 17.61
CA ASN A 81 -5.16 3.48 18.78
C ASN A 81 -6.67 3.43 18.47
N HIS A 82 -7.10 4.06 17.36
CA HIS A 82 -8.51 4.25 17.04
C HIS A 82 -8.93 3.63 15.71
N VAL A 83 -8.02 3.59 14.72
CA VAL A 83 -8.38 3.26 13.34
C VAL A 83 -7.33 2.39 12.69
N ILE A 84 -7.79 1.31 12.07
CA ILE A 84 -7.01 0.53 11.12
C ILE A 84 -7.41 0.95 9.71
N LYS A 85 -6.42 1.32 8.90
CA LYS A 85 -6.62 1.65 7.49
C LYS A 85 -5.73 0.77 6.62
N SER A 86 -6.33 0.13 5.63
CA SER A 86 -5.63 -0.74 4.68
C SER A 86 -5.35 0.00 3.38
N PHE A 87 -4.19 -0.25 2.81
CA PHE A 87 -3.75 0.26 1.52
C PHE A 87 -3.28 -0.93 0.68
N ILE A 88 -3.65 -0.96 -0.59
CA ILE A 88 -3.14 -1.96 -1.53
C ILE A 88 -2.16 -1.23 -2.43
N LEU A 89 -0.89 -1.64 -2.36
CA LEU A 89 0.14 -1.14 -3.25
C LEU A 89 0.30 -2.11 -4.41
N THR A 90 0.07 -1.61 -5.62
CA THR A 90 0.42 -2.30 -6.87
C THR A 90 1.62 -1.61 -7.48
N VAL A 91 2.62 -2.39 -7.88
CA VAL A 91 3.84 -1.89 -8.53
C VAL A 91 3.88 -2.46 -9.94
N TYR A 92 4.06 -1.58 -10.92
CA TYR A 92 4.23 -1.94 -12.32
C TYR A 92 5.69 -1.77 -12.70
N SER A 93 6.34 -2.83 -13.14
CA SER A 93 7.70 -2.77 -13.69
C SER A 93 7.67 -2.35 -15.15
N GLU A 94 8.56 -1.44 -15.54
CA GLU A 94 8.84 -1.20 -16.95
C GLU A 94 9.79 -2.32 -17.42
N LEU A 95 9.23 -3.32 -18.13
CA LEU A 95 9.85 -4.47 -18.84
C LEU A 95 9.84 -5.81 -18.04
N ASP A 96 9.56 -6.99 -18.61
CA ASP A 96 9.68 -7.49 -20.00
C ASP A 96 8.32 -7.70 -20.70
N ILE A 97 8.14 -7.14 -21.90
CA ILE A 97 7.00 -7.47 -22.78
C ILE A 97 7.25 -8.86 -23.40
N GLY A 98 7.10 -9.89 -22.58
CA GLY A 98 6.94 -11.27 -23.02
C GLY A 98 5.46 -11.62 -23.22
N PRO A 99 5.14 -12.72 -23.93
CA PRO A 99 3.77 -13.18 -24.19
C PRO A 99 2.89 -13.35 -22.94
N ILE A 100 3.49 -13.44 -21.75
CA ILE A 100 2.80 -13.63 -20.47
C ILE A 100 1.93 -12.41 -20.10
N THR A 101 2.43 -11.18 -20.32
CA THR A 101 1.68 -9.95 -19.99
C THR A 101 0.46 -9.76 -20.88
N PHE A 102 0.56 -10.19 -22.15
CA PHE A 102 -0.57 -10.21 -23.08
C PHE A 102 -1.67 -11.17 -22.62
N ILE A 103 -1.30 -12.35 -22.10
CA ILE A 103 -2.27 -13.33 -21.60
C ILE A 103 -3.02 -12.78 -20.38
N PHE A 104 -2.31 -12.18 -19.42
CA PHE A 104 -2.97 -11.60 -18.23
C PHE A 104 -3.87 -10.41 -18.58
N GLN A 105 -3.41 -9.47 -19.42
CA GLN A 105 -4.23 -8.32 -19.86
C GLN A 105 -5.46 -8.78 -20.66
N TYR A 106 -5.30 -9.77 -21.54
CA TYR A 106 -6.40 -10.35 -22.30
C TYR A 106 -7.41 -11.05 -21.38
N THR A 107 -6.93 -11.79 -20.38
CA THR A 107 -7.80 -12.50 -19.43
C THR A 107 -8.60 -11.50 -18.58
N ILE A 108 -7.97 -10.43 -18.09
CA ILE A 108 -8.65 -9.35 -17.36
C ILE A 108 -9.69 -8.64 -18.25
N LEU A 109 -9.37 -8.38 -19.53
CA LEU A 109 -10.30 -7.78 -20.49
C LEU A 109 -11.50 -8.70 -20.77
N GLN A 110 -11.28 -10.00 -20.93
CA GLN A 110 -12.35 -11.00 -21.10
C GLN A 110 -13.25 -11.08 -19.87
N ILE A 111 -12.69 -11.07 -18.66
CA ILE A 111 -13.47 -11.08 -17.41
C ILE A 111 -14.28 -9.79 -17.28
N LYS A 112 -13.69 -8.62 -17.60
CA LYS A 112 -14.41 -7.32 -17.57
C LYS A 112 -15.55 -7.30 -18.58
N HIS A 113 -15.33 -7.79 -19.80
CA HIS A 113 -16.35 -7.87 -20.83
C HIS A 113 -17.46 -8.86 -20.45
N LEU A 114 -17.12 -10.02 -19.89
CA LEU A 114 -18.09 -10.99 -19.38
C LEU A 114 -18.92 -10.43 -18.24
N TYR A 115 -18.29 -9.73 -17.29
CA TYR A 115 -19.00 -9.06 -16.20
C TYR A 115 -20.00 -8.03 -16.74
N HIS A 116 -19.56 -7.15 -17.66
CA HIS A 116 -20.45 -6.17 -18.28
C HIS A 116 -21.61 -6.83 -19.04
N ARG A 117 -21.33 -7.95 -19.73
CA ARG A 117 -22.36 -8.73 -20.44
C ARG A 117 -23.37 -9.36 -19.47
N MET A 118 -22.92 -9.95 -18.36
CA MET A 118 -23.80 -10.52 -17.33
C MET A 118 -24.65 -9.45 -16.64
N THR A 119 -24.08 -8.29 -16.32
CA THR A 119 -24.84 -7.18 -15.72
C THR A 119 -25.90 -6.65 -16.67
N ASN A 120 -25.63 -6.62 -17.98
CA ASN A 120 -26.64 -6.23 -18.96
C ASN A 120 -27.74 -7.30 -19.08
N TYR A 121 -27.42 -8.61 -19.10
CA TYR A 121 -28.45 -9.67 -19.12
C TYR A 121 -29.41 -9.61 -17.93
N LEU A 122 -28.93 -9.27 -16.73
CA LEU A 122 -29.77 -9.14 -15.53
C LEU A 122 -30.65 -7.88 -15.53
N ILE A 123 -30.39 -6.90 -16.40
CA ILE A 123 -31.19 -5.67 -16.52
C ILE A 123 -32.30 -5.83 -17.58
N TYR A 124 -32.13 -6.72 -18.56
CA TYR A 124 -33.10 -6.96 -19.64
C TYR A 124 -34.10 -8.10 -19.37
N ASP A 125 -34.01 -8.79 -18.23
CA ASP A 125 -34.94 -9.87 -17.84
C ASP A 125 -36.01 -9.38 -16.84
N LYS A 126 -36.71 -8.30 -17.18
CA LYS A 126 -37.86 -7.73 -16.44
C LYS A 126 -38.98 -7.30 -17.36
#